data_AF-A0A3D2VU66-F1
#
_entry.id   AF-A0A3D2VU66-F1
#
_cell.length_a   1.000
_cell.length_b   1.000
_cell.length_c   1.000
_cell.angle_alpha   90.00
_cell.angle_beta   90.00
_cell.angle_gamma   90.00
#
_symmetry.space_group_name_H-M   'P 1'
#
loop_
_entity.id
_entity.type
_entity.pdbx_description
1 polymer ?
#
loop_
_entity_poly.entity_id
_entity_poly.type
_entity_poly.pdbx_seq_one_letter_code
_entity_poly.pdbx_strand_id
1 'polypeptide(L)'
;HILRHSTFDDLKLKFRYKAYSIEDGYELLYRYHDWLGQQRQKLRVFIRLLGTPVDEKESIQGAIERAEHHEHEKYLEMNVEVIFALRDIRVVLDKLIRMETLLKELEGVCRKRSEQIIAPSWEAKGSL
;
A
#
# COMPACT_ATOMS: atom_id res chain seq x y z
N HIS A 1 24.86 5.03 -39.05
CA HIS A 1 24.44 4.21 -37.90
C HIS A 1 25.58 4.13 -36.89
N ILE A 2 25.62 5.03 -35.90
CA ILE A 2 26.65 5.00 -34.85
C ILE A 2 26.13 4.13 -33.70
N LEU A 3 26.65 2.92 -33.60
CA LEU A 3 26.51 2.08 -32.41
C LEU A 3 27.22 2.78 -31.25
N ARG A 4 26.46 3.40 -30.34
CA ARG A 4 26.98 3.95 -29.07
C ARG A 4 27.57 2.79 -28.26
N HIS A 5 28.89 2.70 -28.24
CA HIS A 5 29.63 1.80 -27.37
C HIS A 5 29.50 2.34 -25.94
N SER A 6 28.53 1.82 -25.18
CA SER A 6 28.48 2.08 -23.73
C SER A 6 29.71 1.40 -23.15
N THR A 7 30.59 2.15 -22.47
CA THR A 7 31.76 1.55 -21.83
C THR A 7 31.33 0.65 -20.67
N PHE A 8 32.20 -0.26 -20.23
CA PHE A 8 31.91 -1.11 -19.06
C PHE A 8 31.62 -0.26 -17.81
N ASP A 9 32.28 0.90 -17.68
CA ASP A 9 32.03 1.84 -16.60
C ASP A 9 30.66 2.53 -16.72
N ASP A 10 30.19 2.85 -17.94
CA ASP A 10 28.82 3.32 -18.17
C ASP A 10 27.78 2.26 -17.80
N LEU A 11 28.08 0.99 -18.07
CA LEU A 11 27.25 -0.15 -17.66
C LEU A 11 27.22 -0.27 -16.14
N LYS A 12 28.36 -0.23 -15.46
CA LYS A 12 28.47 -0.25 -13.99
C LYS A 12 27.71 0.91 -13.36
N LEU A 13 27.83 2.11 -13.92
CA LEU A 13 27.14 3.30 -13.46
C LEU A 13 25.61 3.16 -13.64
N LYS A 14 25.15 2.69 -14.81
CA LYS A 14 23.73 2.38 -15.05
C LYS A 14 23.20 1.28 -14.12
N PHE A 15 24.01 0.26 -13.82
CA PHE A 15 23.67 -0.79 -12.86
C PHE A 15 23.55 -0.23 -11.43
N ARG A 16 24.49 0.62 -11.00
CA ARG A 16 24.43 1.30 -9.69
C ARG A 16 23.19 2.19 -9.57
N TYR A 17 22.93 3.06 -10.56
CA TYR A 17 21.72 3.90 -10.55
C TYR A 17 20.43 3.08 -10.51
N LYS A 18 20.40 1.92 -11.20
CA LYS A 18 19.25 1.01 -11.13
C LYS A 18 19.14 0.27 -9.80
N ALA A 19 20.25 -0.14 -9.19
CA ALA A 19 20.29 -0.77 -7.87
C ALA A 19 19.81 0.19 -6.76
N TYR A 20 20.29 1.44 -6.77
CA TYR A 20 19.81 2.49 -5.86
C TYR A 20 18.29 2.70 -6.00
N SER A 21 17.73 2.66 -7.21
CA SER A 21 16.26 2.77 -7.40
C SER A 21 15.44 1.60 -6.82
N ILE A 22 16.06 0.44 -6.57
CA ILE A 22 15.38 -0.73 -5.99
C ILE A 22 15.42 -0.65 -4.47
N GLU A 23 16.56 -0.26 -3.90
CA GLU A 23 16.69 -0.01 -2.45
C GLU A 23 15.72 1.08 -2.00
N ASP A 24 15.68 2.21 -2.71
CA ASP A 24 14.71 3.29 -2.48
C ASP A 24 13.25 2.77 -2.58
N GLY A 25 12.99 1.88 -3.54
CA GLY A 25 11.68 1.25 -3.72
C GLY A 25 11.28 0.36 -2.54
N TYR A 26 12.20 -0.46 -2.03
CA TYR A 26 11.96 -1.29 -0.85
C TYR A 26 11.84 -0.46 0.44
N GLU A 27 12.60 0.63 0.56
CA GLU A 27 12.45 1.57 1.68
C GLU A 27 11.07 2.22 1.69
N LEU A 28 10.59 2.66 0.51
CA LEU A 28 9.22 3.17 0.35
C LEU A 28 8.19 2.11 0.73
N LEU A 29 8.35 0.86 0.25
CA LEU A 29 7.45 -0.24 0.59
C LEU A 29 7.34 -0.43 2.11
N TYR A 30 8.48 -0.52 2.80
CA TYR A 30 8.51 -0.71 4.24
C TYR A 30 7.83 0.45 4.99
N ARG A 31 8.23 1.70 4.69
CA ARG A 31 7.68 2.89 5.34
C ARG A 31 6.18 3.03 5.15
N TYR A 32 5.70 2.83 3.93
CA TYR A 32 4.28 2.98 3.63
C TYR A 32 3.43 1.80 4.11
N HIS A 33 4.00 0.59 4.21
CA HIS A 33 3.32 -0.54 4.83
C HIS A 33 3.05 -0.29 6.32
N ASP A 34 4.06 0.17 7.07
CA ASP A 34 3.90 0.52 8.48
C ASP A 34 2.91 1.68 8.67
N TRP A 35 3.00 2.71 7.82
CA TRP A 35 2.06 3.83 7.82
C TRP A 35 0.63 3.35 7.56
N LEU A 36 0.39 2.43 6.61
CA LEU A 36 -0.94 1.85 6.35
C LEU A 36 -1.50 1.14 7.58
N GLY A 37 -0.66 0.37 8.29
CA GLY A 37 -1.05 -0.27 9.55
C GLY A 37 -1.51 0.75 10.58
N GLN A 38 -0.75 1.84 10.77
CA GLN A 38 -1.10 2.92 11.68
C GLN A 38 -2.41 3.63 11.27
N GLN A 39 -2.62 3.90 9.97
CA GLN A 39 -3.85 4.53 9.50
C GLN A 39 -5.07 3.64 9.75
N ARG A 40 -4.97 2.33 9.49
CA ARG A 40 -6.04 1.37 9.79
C ARG A 40 -6.40 1.37 11.28
N GLN A 41 -5.39 1.39 12.15
CA GLN A 41 -5.64 1.45 13.59
C GLN A 41 -6.33 2.76 14.00
N LYS A 42 -5.94 3.90 13.42
CA LYS A 42 -6.62 5.18 13.66
C LYS A 42 -8.08 5.16 13.22
N LEU A 43 -8.39 4.60 12.05
CA LEU A 43 -9.78 4.43 11.60
C LEU A 43 -10.61 3.60 12.59
N ARG A 44 -10.04 2.50 13.12
CA ARG A 44 -10.72 1.71 14.15
C ARG A 44 -11.00 2.53 15.41
N VAL A 45 -10.05 3.35 15.85
CA VAL A 45 -10.23 4.25 17.01
C VAL A 45 -11.35 5.26 16.73
N PHE A 46 -11.39 5.88 15.55
CA PHE A 46 -12.46 6.82 15.22
C PHE A 46 -13.84 6.17 15.20
N ILE A 47 -13.99 4.98 14.61
CA ILE A 47 -15.26 4.25 14.64
C ILE A 47 -15.67 3.93 16.09
N ARG A 48 -14.73 3.56 16.97
CA ARG A 48 -15.00 3.35 18.40
C ARG A 48 -15.47 4.62 19.10
N LEU A 49 -14.88 5.77 18.79
CA LEU A 49 -15.26 7.06 19.37
C LEU A 49 -16.66 7.51 18.92
N LEU A 50 -17.13 7.03 17.77
CA LEU A 50 -18.51 7.22 17.30
C LEU A 50 -19.53 6.32 18.02
N GLY A 51 -19.13 5.58 19.06
CA GLY A 51 -20.02 4.78 19.90
C GLY A 51 -20.17 3.32 19.49
N THR A 52 -19.45 2.86 18.46
CA THR A 52 -19.53 1.47 18.00
C THR A 52 -18.30 0.67 18.45
N PRO A 53 -18.44 -0.37 19.29
CA PRO A 53 -17.30 -1.21 19.66
C PRO A 53 -16.77 -1.90 18.40
N VAL A 54 -15.45 -1.90 18.17
CA VAL A 54 -14.82 -2.51 16.98
C VAL A 54 -13.93 -3.66 17.42
N ASP A 55 -14.29 -4.88 16.99
CA ASP A 55 -13.46 -6.08 17.17
C ASP A 55 -12.20 -5.97 16.29
N GLU A 56 -11.06 -6.42 16.82
CA GLU A 56 -9.79 -6.46 16.10
C GLU A 56 -9.84 -7.40 14.90
N LYS A 57 -10.66 -8.47 14.98
CA LYS A 57 -10.83 -9.46 13.91
C LYS A 57 -11.81 -9.00 12.83
N GLU A 58 -12.66 -8.03 13.13
CA GLU A 58 -13.62 -7.47 12.18
C GLU A 58 -12.92 -6.61 11.14
N SER A 59 -13.41 -6.61 9.89
CA SER A 59 -12.93 -5.67 8.88
C SER A 59 -13.38 -4.25 9.21
N ILE A 60 -12.59 -3.23 8.85
CA ILE A 60 -12.98 -1.83 9.07
C ILE A 60 -14.29 -1.52 8.32
N GLN A 61 -14.46 -2.07 7.12
CA GLN A 61 -15.70 -1.93 6.34
C GLN A 61 -16.92 -2.51 7.09
N GLY A 62 -16.79 -3.72 7.65
CA GLY A 62 -17.86 -4.34 8.43
C GLY A 62 -18.19 -3.53 9.69
N ALA A 63 -17.17 -2.97 10.35
CA ALA A 63 -17.38 -2.10 11.50
C ALA A 63 -18.15 -0.82 11.13
N ILE A 64 -17.87 -0.23 9.96
CA ILE A 64 -18.62 0.94 9.45
C ILE A 64 -20.06 0.55 9.15
N GLU A 65 -20.29 -0.54 8.40
CA GLU A 65 -21.64 -0.99 8.03
C GLU A 65 -22.50 -1.29 9.25
N ARG A 66 -21.92 -1.94 10.27
CA ARG A 66 -22.59 -2.20 11.54
C ARG A 66 -22.90 -0.92 12.32
N ALA A 67 -21.98 0.04 12.33
CA ALA A 67 -22.20 1.34 12.96
C ALA A 67 -23.33 2.13 12.27
N GLU A 68 -23.33 2.16 10.94
CA GLU A 68 -24.39 2.79 10.16
C GLU A 68 -25.74 2.12 10.42
N HIS A 69 -25.78 0.78 10.42
CA HIS A 69 -26.99 0.03 10.73
C HIS A 69 -27.52 0.37 12.13
N HIS A 70 -26.65 0.39 13.13
CA HIS A 70 -27.02 0.74 14.50
C HIS A 70 -27.60 2.16 14.63
N GLU A 71 -27.06 3.14 13.92
CA GLU A 71 -27.64 4.48 13.89
C GLU A 71 -28.99 4.50 13.16
N HIS A 72 -29.14 3.77 12.05
CA HIS A 72 -30.41 3.66 11.34
C HIS A 72 -31.52 3.01 12.18
N GLU A 73 -31.19 2.04 13.04
CA GLU A 73 -32.12 1.40 13.99
C GLU A 73 -32.72 2.38 15.02
N LYS A 74 -32.11 3.55 15.22
CA LYS A 74 -32.62 4.59 16.13
C LYS A 74 -33.76 5.43 15.53
N TYR A 75 -34.07 5.25 14.24
CA TYR A 75 -35.13 5.96 13.53
C TYR A 75 -35.09 7.49 13.73
N LEU A 76 -35.94 8.03 14.61
CA LEU A 76 -36.05 9.47 14.87
C LEU A 76 -34.91 10.01 15.74
N GLU A 77 -34.24 9.14 16.50
CA GLU A 77 -33.09 9.49 17.34
C GLU A 77 -31.75 9.24 16.64
N MET A 78 -31.77 8.92 15.34
CA MET A 78 -30.58 8.68 14.54
C MET A 78 -29.67 9.91 14.56
N ASN A 79 -28.39 9.69 14.90
CA ASN A 79 -27.41 10.75 14.83
C ASN A 79 -26.86 10.87 13.40
N VAL A 80 -27.38 11.85 12.66
CA VAL A 80 -26.98 12.11 11.27
C VAL A 80 -25.49 12.49 11.15
N GLU A 81 -24.92 13.16 12.16
CA GLU A 81 -23.49 13.51 12.15
C GLU A 81 -22.60 12.27 12.22
N VAL A 82 -23.03 11.25 12.96
CA VAL A 82 -22.34 9.94 13.00
C VAL A 82 -22.37 9.29 11.63
N ILE A 83 -23.52 9.30 10.93
CA ILE A 83 -23.62 8.77 9.56
C ILE A 83 -22.67 9.50 8.61
N PHE A 84 -22.58 10.84 8.67
CA PHE A 84 -21.64 11.60 7.85
C PHE A 84 -20.18 11.28 8.19
N ALA A 85 -19.83 11.18 9.47
CA ALA A 85 -18.48 10.82 9.90
C ALA A 85 -18.10 9.40 9.42
N LEU A 86 -19.01 8.43 9.50
CA LEU A 86 -18.82 7.07 9.01
C LEU A 86 -18.59 7.04 7.49
N ARG A 87 -19.32 7.86 6.73
CA ARG A 87 -19.11 8.04 5.29
C ARG A 87 -17.73 8.61 4.98
N ASP A 88 -17.27 9.62 5.73
CA ASP A 88 -15.93 10.19 5.54
C ASP A 88 -14.83 9.18 5.86
N ILE A 89 -15.01 8.39 6.91
CA ILE A 89 -14.12 7.27 7.26
C ILE A 89 -14.07 6.25 6.11
N ARG A 90 -15.21 5.91 5.49
CA ARG A 90 -15.25 5.02 4.32
C ARG A 90 -14.46 5.58 3.14
N VAL A 91 -14.57 6.87 2.86
CA VAL A 91 -13.76 7.54 1.80
C VAL A 91 -12.25 7.45 2.09
N VAL A 92 -11.85 7.60 3.36
CA VAL A 92 -10.44 7.42 3.75
C VAL A 92 -10.01 5.96 3.59
N LEU A 93 -10.84 5.01 4.02
CA LEU A 93 -10.57 3.58 3.86
C LEU A 93 -10.31 3.21 2.40
N ASP A 94 -11.13 3.72 1.47
CA ASP A 94 -10.94 3.49 0.02
C ASP A 94 -9.58 4.01 -0.48
N LYS A 95 -9.10 5.15 0.04
CA LYS A 95 -7.77 5.68 -0.28
C LYS A 95 -6.67 4.76 0.25
N LEU A 96 -6.83 4.20 1.45
CA LEU A 96 -5.87 3.26 2.02
C LEU A 96 -5.82 1.94 1.24
N ILE A 97 -6.97 1.43 0.78
CA ILE A 97 -7.05 0.23 -0.07
C ILE A 97 -6.33 0.48 -1.40
N ARG A 98 -6.59 1.63 -2.05
CA ARG A 98 -5.86 2.00 -3.29
C ARG A 98 -4.36 2.09 -3.07
N MET A 99 -3.92 2.67 -1.96
CA MET A 99 -2.50 2.75 -1.63
C MET A 99 -1.88 1.37 -1.42
N GLU A 100 -2.59 0.43 -0.77
CA GLU A 100 -2.14 -0.95 -0.65
C GLU A 100 -1.94 -1.62 -2.02
N THR A 101 -2.85 -1.39 -2.97
CA THR A 101 -2.70 -1.88 -4.35
C THR A 101 -1.44 -1.32 -5.01
N LEU A 102 -1.19 -0.01 -4.88
CA LEU A 102 0.01 0.63 -5.44
C LEU A 102 1.30 0.07 -4.82
N LEU A 103 1.31 -0.24 -3.53
CA LEU A 103 2.45 -0.88 -2.88
C LEU A 103 2.68 -2.30 -3.39
N LYS A 104 1.63 -3.09 -3.62
CA LYS A 104 1.77 -4.43 -4.23
C LYS A 104 2.35 -4.37 -5.64
N GLU A 105 1.95 -3.36 -6.42
CA GLU A 105 2.53 -3.12 -7.75
C GLU A 105 4.01 -2.73 -7.66
N LEU A 106 4.36 -1.82 -6.74
CA LEU A 106 5.75 -1.42 -6.48
C LEU A 106 6.61 -2.62 -6.05
N GLU A 107 6.10 -3.48 -5.17
CA GLU A 107 6.78 -4.72 -4.77
C GLU A 107 7.07 -5.62 -5.98
N GLY A 108 6.09 -5.78 -6.88
CA GLY A 108 6.26 -6.53 -8.11
C GLY A 108 7.37 -5.95 -9.01
N VAL A 109 7.45 -4.62 -9.13
CA VAL A 109 8.51 -3.94 -9.89
C VAL A 109 9.88 -4.13 -9.23
N CYS A 110 9.98 -3.92 -7.91
CA CYS A 110 11.21 -4.10 -7.15
C CYS A 110 11.73 -5.54 -7.26
N ARG A 111 10.85 -6.54 -7.07
CA ARG A 111 11.19 -7.96 -7.20
C ARG A 111 11.71 -8.30 -8.60
N LYS A 112 10.97 -7.92 -9.65
CA LYS A 112 11.36 -8.18 -11.03
C LYS A 112 12.71 -7.55 -11.38
N ARG A 113 12.98 -6.34 -10.88
CA ARG A 113 14.27 -5.68 -11.11
C ARG A 113 15.41 -6.33 -10.32
N SER A 114 15.15 -6.74 -9.08
CA SER A 114 16.11 -7.47 -8.26
C SER A 114 16.54 -8.77 -8.95
N GLU A 115 15.58 -9.56 -9.46
CA GLU A 115 15.84 -10.77 -10.24
C GLU A 115 16.70 -10.51 -11.48
N GLN A 116 16.47 -9.40 -12.20
CA GLN A 116 17.26 -9.02 -13.37
C GLN A 116 18.70 -8.59 -13.04
N ILE A 117 18.95 -8.11 -11.82
CA ILE A 117 20.30 -7.77 -11.35
C ILE A 117 21.04 -9.03 -10.92
N ILE A 118 20.36 -9.95 -10.22
CA ILE A 118 20.93 -11.19 -9.69
C ILE A 118 21.16 -12.23 -10.80
N ALA A 119 20.25 -12.33 -11.76
CA ALA A 119 20.33 -13.26 -12.88
C ALA A 119 20.00 -12.52 -14.20
N PRO A 120 20.95 -11.74 -14.74
CA PRO A 120 20.72 -10.97 -15.96
C PRO A 120 20.43 -11.89 -17.13
N SER A 121 19.42 -11.57 -17.94
CA SER A 121 18.98 -12.40 -19.08
C SER A 121 20.01 -12.57 -20.21
N TRP A 122 21.17 -11.92 -20.11
CA TRP A 122 22.28 -12.02 -21.06
C TRP A 122 23.39 -13.00 -20.60
N GLU A 123 23.35 -13.48 -19.36
CA GLU A 123 24.13 -14.65 -18.97
C GLU A 123 23.42 -15.91 -19.48
N ALA A 124 24.09 -16.64 -20.37
CA ALA A 124 23.61 -17.94 -20.80
C ALA A 124 23.40 -18.80 -19.54
N LYS A 125 22.18 -19.34 -19.37
CA LYS A 125 21.91 -20.37 -18.35
C LYS A 125 22.85 -21.56 -18.62
N GLY A 126 23.96 -21.61 -17.90
CA GLY A 126 24.91 -22.71 -17.93
C GLY A 126 25.99 -22.57 -19.01
N SER A 127 27.18 -22.17 -18.59
CA SER A 127 28.41 -22.80 -19.03
C SER A 127 29.40 -22.74 -17.86
N LEU A 128 29.20 -23.66 -16.91
CA LEU A 128 30.25 -24.14 -16.02
C LEU A 128 31.12 -25.12 -16.83
#